data_AF-A0A9P0HLD6-F1
#
_entry.id   AF-A0A9P0HLD6-F1
#
_cell.length_a   1.000
_cell.length_b   1.000
_cell.length_c   1.000
_cell.angle_alpha   90.00
_cell.angle_beta   90.00
_cell.angle_gamma   90.00
#
_symmetry.space_group_name_H-M   'P 1'
#
loop_
_entity.id
_entity.type
_entity.pdbx_description
1 polymer ?
#
loop_
_entity_poly.entity_id
_entity_poly.type
_entity_poly.pdbx_seq_one_letter_code
_entity_poly.pdbx_strand_id
1 'polypeptide(L)'
;SSRLSQFVVMFRYEVKFVFIFSIWGFCSGALQLSPDLNETERYVNDSYMVTCFGGNGTGAKWFGPENVQIPVGAGRIHTEERFNYVSLIFEYILRNDSGSYVCTKDNDKVSFKLTVVKPIKFLPGLEHQHIAVGSSDKVLCEAEGMPQPSFMWHVNGSIVKDRRYTTLPTSLHIMNVTRNDSGIYLCRAYQVTARTSTVLDLLINVSVHYKPTWKHWQDWYGYMGGTANLTCEVEAEPPAEFAWKQNNQSIEAARIINEPNRSVLQVNVTDESVFGTYECKAWNNLGSIKKSGELFEGVKPEPPSSISIDSTTKGVVKLVVKWDNDDKERLGTRVEYQESNQLPVSWENASFVDFIDNDGPYELKFLQANKNYALRVATLGDAGLSDFTEEITLATSAGILLSCSQMITSVFVVLSILNYLLRV
;
A
#
# COMPACT_ATOMS: atom_id res chain seq x y z
N SER A 1 6.70 37.63 58.51
CA SER A 1 6.54 38.56 57.37
C SER A 1 7.21 37.90 56.17
N SER A 2 6.71 37.84 54.95
CA SER A 2 5.54 38.36 54.24
C SER A 2 5.24 37.36 53.11
N ARG A 3 3.97 37.31 52.71
CA ARG A 3 3.33 36.27 51.88
C ARG A 3 3.71 36.29 50.39
N LEU A 4 3.34 35.17 49.74
CA LEU A 4 3.07 34.90 48.30
C LEU A 4 4.33 34.65 47.44
N SER A 5 4.42 33.64 46.59
CA SER A 5 3.42 32.81 45.90
C SER A 5 4.00 31.42 45.53
N GLN A 6 3.14 30.39 45.54
CA GLN A 6 3.44 29.00 45.18
C GLN A 6 2.92 28.66 43.76
N PHE A 7 3.70 27.81 43.08
CA PHE A 7 3.35 26.73 42.16
C PHE A 7 2.24 26.92 41.10
N VAL A 8 2.65 26.75 39.83
CA VAL A 8 1.79 26.56 38.65
C VAL A 8 2.06 25.16 38.08
N VAL A 9 1.06 24.27 38.12
CA VAL A 9 0.93 23.11 37.23
C VAL A 9 -0.52 23.00 36.75
N MET A 10 -0.64 22.60 35.49
CA MET A 10 -1.79 22.49 34.61
C MET A 10 -3.05 21.83 35.18
N PHE A 11 -4.20 22.37 34.80
CA PHE A 11 -5.38 21.69 34.20
C PHE A 11 -6.36 22.81 33.79
N ARG A 12 -6.59 23.03 32.48
CA ARG A 12 -7.68 23.89 31.99
C ARG A 12 -8.77 23.02 31.39
N TYR A 13 -9.75 22.68 32.23
CA TYR A 13 -11.10 22.33 31.81
C TYR A 13 -11.82 23.64 31.47
N GLU A 14 -12.26 23.77 30.22
CA GLU A 14 -13.21 24.81 29.81
C GLU A 14 -14.61 24.47 30.33
N VAL A 15 -14.86 24.88 31.57
CA VAL A 15 -16.22 25.09 32.08
C VAL A 15 -16.25 26.52 32.60
N LYS A 16 -16.75 27.44 31.76
CA LYS A 16 -17.40 28.73 32.10
C LYS A 16 -17.24 29.71 30.94
N PHE A 17 -18.16 29.64 29.98
CA PHE A 17 -18.59 30.81 29.20
C PHE A 17 -20.05 30.64 28.79
N VAL A 18 -20.94 30.55 29.77
CA VAL A 18 -22.37 30.86 29.61
C VAL A 18 -22.84 31.61 30.85
N PHE A 19 -22.23 32.76 31.11
CA PHE A 19 -22.77 33.77 32.03
C PHE A 19 -22.11 35.09 31.62
N ILE A 20 -22.72 35.78 30.65
CA ILE A 20 -22.80 37.24 30.44
C ILE A 20 -23.49 37.39 29.07
N PHE A 21 -24.80 37.19 29.05
CA PHE A 21 -25.76 37.77 28.09
C PHE A 21 -27.16 37.40 28.56
N SER A 22 -27.60 37.97 29.70
CA SER A 22 -29.02 38.03 30.08
C SER A 22 -29.24 38.80 31.40
N ILE A 23 -28.78 40.05 31.46
CA ILE A 23 -29.28 41.01 32.48
C ILE A 23 -30.15 42.11 31.84
N TRP A 24 -30.41 42.04 30.53
CA TRP A 24 -31.33 42.95 29.82
C TRP A 24 -32.37 42.16 29.02
N GLY A 25 -33.20 41.40 29.72
CA GLY A 25 -34.31 40.64 29.12
C GLY A 25 -35.38 40.13 30.11
N PHE A 26 -35.19 40.29 31.42
CA PHE A 26 -36.08 39.74 32.45
C PHE A 26 -37.40 40.52 32.66
N CYS A 27 -37.82 41.36 31.71
CA CYS A 27 -39.07 42.14 31.81
C CYS A 27 -40.08 41.93 30.68
N SER A 28 -39.81 41.11 29.67
CA SER A 28 -40.69 41.01 28.49
C SER A 28 -41.69 39.86 28.49
N GLY A 29 -41.57 38.87 29.38
CA GLY A 29 -42.49 37.72 29.43
C GLY A 29 -42.50 36.83 28.17
N ALA A 30 -41.65 37.13 27.18
CA ALA A 30 -41.57 36.42 25.90
C ALA A 30 -40.78 35.12 26.02
N LEU A 31 -41.11 34.14 25.18
CA LEU A 31 -40.42 32.86 25.11
C LEU A 31 -39.03 33.01 24.50
N GLN A 32 -38.04 32.34 25.09
CA GLN A 32 -36.67 32.33 24.59
C GLN A 32 -36.07 30.92 24.64
N LEU A 33 -35.28 30.56 23.62
CA LEU A 33 -34.56 29.31 23.56
C LEU A 33 -33.15 29.44 24.16
N SER A 34 -32.69 28.37 24.80
CA SER A 34 -31.30 28.16 25.15
C SER A 34 -30.85 26.78 24.67
N PRO A 35 -29.83 26.70 23.78
CA PRO A 35 -29.09 27.83 23.22
C PRO A 35 -30.00 28.69 22.30
N ASP A 36 -29.66 29.97 22.14
CA ASP A 36 -30.42 30.90 21.30
C ASP A 36 -30.12 30.62 19.83
N LEU A 37 -31.03 29.92 19.15
CA LEU A 37 -30.83 29.41 17.80
C LEU A 37 -32.15 29.18 17.07
N ASN A 38 -32.14 29.50 15.77
CA ASN A 38 -33.27 29.24 14.88
C ASN A 38 -33.16 27.90 14.17
N GLU A 39 -31.94 27.37 14.05
CA GLU A 39 -31.65 26.06 13.44
C GLU A 39 -30.49 25.39 14.17
N THR A 40 -30.37 24.07 14.08
CA THR A 40 -29.22 23.30 14.57
C THR A 40 -28.96 22.07 13.70
N GLU A 41 -27.70 21.68 13.62
CA GLU A 41 -27.25 20.47 12.93
C GLU A 41 -26.65 19.50 13.96
N ARG A 42 -27.09 18.23 13.95
CA ARG A 42 -26.64 17.19 14.89
C ARG A 42 -26.44 15.86 14.17
N TYR A 43 -25.53 15.05 14.67
CA TYR A 43 -25.29 13.72 14.13
C TYR A 43 -26.30 12.71 14.64
N VAL A 44 -26.55 11.68 13.83
CA VAL A 44 -27.30 10.50 14.29
C VAL A 44 -26.63 9.92 15.53
N ASN A 45 -27.44 9.55 16.52
CA ASN A 45 -27.06 9.08 17.86
C ASN A 45 -26.50 10.15 18.82
N ASP A 46 -26.41 11.42 18.43
CA ASP A 46 -26.11 12.49 19.39
C ASP A 46 -27.23 12.61 20.43
N SER A 47 -26.86 12.86 21.68
CA SER A 47 -27.78 13.38 22.71
C SER A 47 -27.88 14.90 22.58
N TYR A 48 -29.06 15.48 22.71
CA TYR A 48 -29.22 16.92 22.60
C TYR A 48 -30.34 17.48 23.48
N MET A 49 -30.17 18.71 23.96
CA MET A 49 -31.15 19.39 24.80
C MET A 49 -31.35 20.83 24.33
N VAL A 50 -32.62 21.25 24.26
CA VAL A 50 -32.99 22.65 24.02
C VAL A 50 -33.98 23.08 25.10
N THR A 51 -33.70 24.20 25.76
CA THR A 51 -34.52 24.71 26.86
C THR A 51 -35.33 25.92 26.42
N CYS A 52 -36.63 25.90 26.69
CA CYS A 52 -37.53 27.02 26.45
C CYS A 52 -37.85 27.71 27.78
N PHE A 53 -37.43 28.98 27.90
CA PHE A 53 -37.71 29.83 29.06
C PHE A 53 -38.95 30.68 28.77
N GLY A 54 -39.88 30.79 29.73
CA GLY A 54 -41.19 31.41 29.49
C GLY A 54 -41.78 32.24 30.64
N GLY A 55 -40.95 32.83 31.50
CA GLY A 55 -41.42 33.63 32.64
C GLY A 55 -42.23 32.83 33.68
N ASN A 56 -42.82 33.52 34.67
CA ASN A 56 -43.47 32.87 35.82
C ASN A 56 -44.61 31.91 35.40
N GLY A 57 -44.53 30.64 35.82
CA GLY A 57 -45.58 29.61 35.66
C GLY A 57 -45.64 28.99 34.27
N THR A 58 -44.62 28.24 33.84
CA THR A 58 -44.41 27.80 32.45
C THR A 58 -45.37 26.73 31.94
N GLY A 59 -46.67 27.04 31.77
CA GLY A 59 -47.60 26.27 30.93
C GLY A 59 -47.20 26.15 29.44
N ALA A 60 -45.90 26.30 29.14
CA ALA A 60 -45.26 26.12 27.85
C ALA A 60 -45.17 24.63 27.51
N LYS A 61 -45.37 24.29 26.24
CA LYS A 61 -45.36 22.91 25.75
C LYS A 61 -44.55 22.80 24.48
N TRP A 62 -43.84 21.69 24.33
CA TRP A 62 -43.12 21.37 23.10
C TRP A 62 -43.97 20.53 22.16
N PHE A 63 -43.90 20.89 20.88
CA PHE A 63 -44.51 20.18 19.78
C PHE A 63 -43.42 19.76 18.80
N GLY A 64 -43.49 18.51 18.33
CA GLY A 64 -42.59 17.98 17.32
C GLY A 64 -42.98 18.40 15.89
N PRO A 65 -42.28 17.89 14.87
CA PRO A 65 -42.48 18.26 13.47
C PRO A 65 -43.89 17.97 12.93
N GLU A 66 -44.56 16.94 13.46
CA GLU A 66 -45.94 16.59 13.11
C GLU A 66 -46.99 17.38 13.92
N ASN A 67 -46.56 18.41 14.65
CA ASN A 67 -47.38 19.21 15.57
C ASN A 67 -48.03 18.38 16.70
N VAL A 68 -47.41 17.24 17.04
CA VAL A 68 -47.79 16.39 18.16
C VAL A 68 -47.05 16.85 19.41
N GLN A 69 -47.77 17.00 20.53
CA GLN A 69 -47.17 17.38 21.80
C GLN A 69 -46.21 16.30 22.29
N ILE A 70 -45.00 16.70 22.68
CA ILE A 70 -43.98 15.79 23.22
C ILE A 70 -44.33 15.46 24.69
N PRO A 71 -44.28 14.17 25.09
CA PRO A 71 -44.63 13.74 26.44
C PRO A 71 -43.60 14.17 27.50
N VAL A 72 -44.06 14.36 28.73
CA VAL A 72 -43.22 14.71 29.89
C VAL A 72 -42.58 13.46 30.49
N GLY A 73 -41.25 13.45 30.64
CA GLY A 73 -40.48 12.44 31.37
C GLY A 73 -40.54 11.01 30.84
N ALA A 74 -41.09 10.77 29.65
CA ALA A 74 -41.27 9.43 29.10
C ALA A 74 -40.90 9.37 27.62
N GLY A 75 -40.12 8.35 27.24
CA GLY A 75 -39.71 8.10 25.86
C GLY A 75 -38.37 8.73 25.49
N ARG A 76 -37.90 8.40 24.28
CA ARG A 76 -36.60 8.83 23.74
C ARG A 76 -36.51 10.33 23.50
N ILE A 77 -37.60 10.93 23.04
CA ILE A 77 -37.77 12.38 22.95
C ILE A 77 -38.84 12.74 23.96
N HIS A 78 -38.47 13.50 24.98
CA HIS A 78 -39.37 13.85 26.07
C HIS A 78 -39.08 15.27 26.55
N THR A 79 -39.97 15.79 27.39
CA THR A 79 -39.76 17.07 28.06
C THR A 79 -39.50 16.91 29.55
N GLU A 80 -38.67 17.80 30.10
CA GLU A 80 -38.51 18.01 31.53
C GLU A 80 -38.97 19.43 31.89
N GLU A 81 -39.93 19.52 32.80
CA GLU A 81 -40.55 20.78 33.22
C GLU A 81 -40.03 21.22 34.59
N ARG A 82 -39.66 22.50 34.71
CA ARG A 82 -39.34 23.17 35.98
C ARG A 82 -40.16 24.45 36.12
N PHE A 83 -40.06 25.13 37.26
CA PHE A 83 -40.88 26.31 37.58
C PHE A 83 -40.82 27.45 36.55
N ASN A 84 -39.71 27.58 35.82
CA ASN A 84 -39.43 28.71 34.91
C ASN A 84 -38.97 28.31 33.50
N TYR A 85 -38.91 27.01 33.18
CA TYR A 85 -38.53 26.53 31.85
C TYR A 85 -39.04 25.11 31.57
N VAL A 86 -39.08 24.77 30.28
CA VAL A 86 -39.32 23.40 29.81
C VAL A 86 -38.23 23.01 28.82
N SER A 87 -37.50 21.94 29.15
CA SER A 87 -36.41 21.41 28.33
C SER A 87 -36.93 20.27 27.46
N LEU A 88 -36.66 20.35 26.15
CA LEU A 88 -36.82 19.25 25.20
C LEU A 88 -35.52 18.46 25.17
N ILE A 89 -35.60 17.16 25.45
CA ILE A 89 -34.45 16.26 25.55
C ILE A 89 -34.56 15.17 24.47
N PHE A 90 -33.47 14.98 23.75
CA PHE A 90 -33.22 13.85 22.86
C PHE A 90 -32.17 12.97 23.53
N GLU A 91 -32.56 11.78 23.98
CA GLU A 91 -31.61 10.79 24.51
C GLU A 91 -30.62 10.36 23.43
N TYR A 92 -31.14 10.09 22.23
CA TYR A 92 -30.36 9.87 21.02
C TYR A 92 -31.19 10.26 19.80
N ILE A 93 -30.56 10.96 18.86
CA ILE A 93 -31.20 11.48 17.63
C ILE A 93 -31.24 10.40 16.54
N LEU A 94 -32.40 10.23 15.91
CA LEU A 94 -32.62 9.42 14.73
C LEU A 94 -32.81 10.29 13.48
N ARG A 95 -32.61 9.70 12.31
CA ARG A 95 -32.77 10.40 11.02
C ARG A 95 -34.14 11.07 10.85
N ASN A 96 -35.20 10.42 11.31
CA ASN A 96 -36.58 10.90 11.18
C ASN A 96 -36.95 11.99 12.19
N ASP A 97 -36.07 12.33 13.13
CA ASP A 97 -36.29 13.45 14.05
C ASP A 97 -36.01 14.82 13.40
N SER A 98 -35.50 14.84 12.16
CA SER A 98 -35.30 16.11 11.47
C SER A 98 -36.63 16.82 11.24
N GLY A 99 -36.69 18.09 11.60
CA GLY A 99 -37.90 18.90 11.44
C GLY A 99 -37.91 20.13 12.33
N SER A 100 -39.05 20.81 12.38
CA SER A 100 -39.24 22.01 13.21
C SER A 100 -39.84 21.62 14.56
N TYR A 101 -39.20 22.05 15.64
CA TYR A 101 -39.68 21.89 17.01
C TYR A 101 -40.12 23.23 17.54
N VAL A 102 -41.32 23.27 18.14
CA VAL A 102 -41.97 24.51 18.56
C VAL A 102 -42.30 24.45 20.04
N CYS A 103 -41.86 25.45 20.79
CA CYS A 103 -42.31 25.71 22.15
C CYS A 103 -43.40 26.79 22.11
N THR A 104 -44.57 26.51 22.68
CA THR A 104 -45.70 27.46 22.72
C THR A 104 -46.16 27.68 24.14
N LYS A 105 -46.49 28.92 24.51
CA LYS A 105 -47.15 29.31 25.76
C LYS A 105 -48.15 30.41 25.44
N ASP A 106 -49.41 30.22 25.80
CA ASP A 106 -50.49 31.13 25.46
C ASP A 106 -50.51 31.45 23.96
N ASN A 107 -50.32 32.72 23.57
CA ASN A 107 -50.22 33.15 22.17
C ASN A 107 -48.78 33.29 21.66
N ASP A 108 -47.78 33.06 22.52
CA ASP A 108 -46.37 33.19 22.16
C ASP A 108 -45.80 31.84 21.70
N LYS A 109 -44.89 31.90 20.71
CA LYS A 109 -44.23 30.72 20.15
C LYS A 109 -42.79 31.02 19.77
N VAL A 110 -41.91 30.06 20.07
CA VAL A 110 -40.54 30.06 19.60
C VAL A 110 -40.21 28.68 19.02
N SER A 111 -39.41 28.63 17.97
CA SER A 111 -39.14 27.40 17.25
C SER A 111 -37.71 27.32 16.77
N PHE A 112 -37.21 26.09 16.65
CA PHE A 112 -35.96 25.83 15.95
C PHE A 112 -36.10 24.65 14.99
N LYS A 113 -35.28 24.64 13.94
CA LYS A 113 -35.19 23.51 13.00
C LYS A 113 -34.03 22.60 13.35
N LEU A 114 -34.29 21.30 13.54
CA LEU A 114 -33.28 20.26 13.67
C LEU A 114 -32.98 19.63 12.30
N THR A 115 -31.73 19.74 11.84
CA THR A 115 -31.21 19.00 10.70
C THR A 115 -30.34 17.87 11.20
N VAL A 116 -30.70 16.63 10.85
CA VAL A 116 -29.95 15.43 11.25
C VAL A 116 -29.00 15.02 10.13
N VAL A 117 -27.72 14.91 10.46
CA VAL A 117 -26.66 14.58 9.51
C VAL A 117 -25.94 13.29 9.91
N LYS A 118 -25.24 12.68 8.95
CA LYS A 118 -24.38 11.51 9.17
C LYS A 118 -23.04 11.79 8.49
N PRO A 119 -21.89 11.65 9.18
CA PRO A 119 -20.61 11.97 8.59
C PRO A 119 -20.27 10.98 7.47
N ILE A 120 -19.36 11.39 6.57
CA ILE A 120 -18.83 10.52 5.52
C ILE A 120 -18.12 9.32 6.16
N LYS A 121 -18.47 8.11 5.72
CA LYS A 121 -17.75 6.88 6.07
C LYS A 121 -17.68 5.96 4.87
N PHE A 122 -16.48 5.73 4.34
CA PHE A 122 -16.27 4.77 3.26
C PHE A 122 -16.67 3.35 3.68
N LEU A 123 -17.22 2.58 2.74
CA LEU A 123 -17.45 1.15 2.94
C LEU A 123 -16.10 0.41 3.01
N PRO A 124 -16.01 -0.65 3.83
CA PRO A 124 -14.76 -1.40 3.98
C PRO A 124 -14.42 -2.21 2.73
N GLY A 125 -13.13 -2.44 2.48
CA GLY A 125 -12.65 -3.33 1.40
C GLY A 125 -12.59 -2.69 0.02
N LEU A 126 -12.60 -1.35 -0.05
CA LEU A 126 -12.49 -0.60 -1.29
C LEU A 126 -11.04 -0.23 -1.63
N GLU A 127 -10.09 -0.47 -0.73
CA GLU A 127 -8.69 -0.03 -0.82
C GLU A 127 -7.90 -0.80 -1.90
N HIS A 128 -8.30 -2.02 -2.22
CA HIS A 128 -7.65 -2.86 -3.23
C HIS A 128 -8.71 -3.42 -4.17
N GLN A 129 -8.59 -3.07 -5.44
CA GLN A 129 -9.56 -3.49 -6.46
C GLN A 129 -8.80 -3.95 -7.71
N HIS A 130 -9.44 -4.82 -8.48
CA HIS A 130 -8.90 -5.30 -9.72
C HIS A 130 -9.89 -5.11 -10.85
N ILE A 131 -9.38 -4.79 -12.03
CA ILE A 131 -10.14 -4.65 -13.26
C ILE A 131 -9.46 -5.44 -14.38
N ALA A 132 -10.20 -5.88 -15.39
CA ALA A 132 -9.62 -6.71 -16.46
C ALA A 132 -9.22 -5.89 -17.70
N VAL A 133 -8.13 -6.28 -18.36
CA VAL A 133 -7.72 -5.69 -19.66
C VAL A 133 -8.77 -5.94 -20.74
N GLY A 134 -8.99 -4.94 -21.60
CA GLY A 134 -9.84 -5.03 -22.78
C GLY A 134 -11.34 -4.97 -22.49
N SER A 135 -11.75 -4.96 -21.21
CA SER A 135 -13.13 -4.71 -20.79
C SER A 135 -13.39 -3.24 -20.49
N SER A 136 -14.67 -2.89 -20.36
CA SER A 136 -15.11 -1.66 -19.71
C SER A 136 -15.55 -2.01 -18.29
N ASP A 137 -14.82 -1.52 -17.28
CA ASP A 137 -14.96 -1.94 -15.89
C ASP A 137 -15.16 -0.74 -14.95
N LYS A 138 -15.33 -0.97 -13.65
CA LYS A 138 -15.59 0.08 -12.65
C LYS A 138 -14.70 -0.06 -11.42
N VAL A 139 -14.11 1.07 -11.01
CA VAL A 139 -13.47 1.20 -9.70
C VAL A 139 -14.50 1.78 -8.73
N LEU A 140 -14.85 1.03 -7.70
CA LEU A 140 -15.88 1.39 -6.72
C LEU A 140 -15.35 2.42 -5.72
N CYS A 141 -16.19 3.36 -5.36
CA CYS A 141 -15.97 4.27 -4.25
C CYS A 141 -17.31 4.62 -3.62
N GLU A 142 -17.61 3.92 -2.53
CA GLU A 142 -18.88 4.00 -1.84
C GLU A 142 -18.66 4.49 -0.41
N ALA A 143 -19.49 5.45 -0.01
CA ALA A 143 -19.48 5.99 1.34
C ALA A 143 -20.90 6.22 1.84
N GLU A 144 -21.10 5.93 3.12
CA GLU A 144 -22.26 6.38 3.86
C GLU A 144 -22.12 7.88 4.17
N GLY A 145 -23.25 8.59 4.22
CA GLY A 145 -23.31 9.98 4.64
C GLY A 145 -24.71 10.55 4.45
N MET A 146 -25.08 11.55 5.23
CA MET A 146 -26.33 12.29 5.08
C MET A 146 -26.09 13.80 5.26
N PRO A 147 -26.28 14.62 4.21
CA PRO A 147 -26.70 14.26 2.85
C PRO A 147 -25.76 13.28 2.15
N GLN A 148 -26.25 12.58 1.11
CA GLN A 148 -25.46 11.61 0.35
C GLN A 148 -24.18 12.30 -0.19
N PRO A 149 -22.98 11.72 0.04
CA PRO A 149 -21.74 12.32 -0.45
C PRO A 149 -21.67 12.24 -1.99
N SER A 150 -21.03 13.23 -2.60
CA SER A 150 -20.63 13.20 -4.01
C SER A 150 -19.13 12.91 -4.12
N PHE A 151 -18.68 12.41 -5.27
CA PHE A 151 -17.30 11.95 -5.43
C PHE A 151 -16.58 12.64 -6.60
N MET A 152 -15.28 12.86 -6.41
CA MET A 152 -14.36 13.32 -7.44
C MET A 152 -13.16 12.39 -7.48
N TRP A 153 -12.64 12.16 -8.68
CA TRP A 153 -11.57 11.20 -8.91
C TRP A 153 -10.29 11.90 -9.36
N HIS A 154 -9.17 11.46 -8.80
CA HIS A 154 -7.84 11.75 -9.32
C HIS A 154 -7.13 10.44 -9.66
N VAL A 155 -6.52 10.40 -10.84
CA VAL A 155 -5.71 9.26 -11.32
C VAL A 155 -4.30 9.79 -11.57
N ASN A 156 -3.29 9.12 -11.00
CA ASN A 156 -1.89 9.55 -11.09
C ASN A 156 -1.69 11.03 -10.66
N GLY A 157 -2.39 11.46 -9.60
CA GLY A 157 -2.31 12.81 -9.05
C GLY A 157 -3.07 13.90 -9.83
N SER A 158 -3.69 13.57 -10.97
CA SER A 158 -4.42 14.54 -11.79
C SER A 158 -5.92 14.26 -11.82
N ILE A 159 -6.73 15.32 -11.90
CA ILE A 159 -8.18 15.17 -12.14
C ILE A 159 -8.35 14.43 -13.47
N VAL A 160 -9.22 13.44 -13.46
CA VAL A 160 -9.51 12.61 -14.62
C VAL A 160 -10.17 13.46 -15.72
N LYS A 161 -9.47 13.61 -16.86
CA LYS A 161 -9.95 14.36 -18.04
C LYS A 161 -10.02 13.52 -19.31
N ASP A 162 -9.52 12.29 -19.26
CA ASP A 162 -9.58 11.37 -20.39
C ASP A 162 -11.03 10.87 -20.58
N ARG A 163 -11.49 10.89 -21.84
CA ARG A 163 -12.85 10.49 -22.25
C ARG A 163 -13.15 9.02 -21.99
N ARG A 164 -12.13 8.18 -21.77
CA ARG A 164 -12.31 6.78 -21.37
C ARG A 164 -12.91 6.65 -19.97
N TYR A 165 -12.76 7.66 -19.13
CA TYR A 165 -13.25 7.62 -17.77
C TYR A 165 -14.57 8.39 -17.64
N THR A 166 -15.55 7.75 -17.01
CA THR A 166 -16.85 8.36 -16.69
C THR A 166 -17.09 8.26 -15.19
N THR A 167 -17.17 9.41 -14.51
CA THR A 167 -17.55 9.46 -13.10
C THR A 167 -19.02 9.12 -12.94
N LEU A 168 -19.31 8.09 -12.15
CA LEU A 168 -20.65 7.69 -11.72
C LEU A 168 -20.85 8.04 -10.24
N PRO A 169 -22.08 8.00 -9.71
CA PRO A 169 -22.36 8.40 -8.32
C PRO A 169 -21.60 7.63 -7.24
N THR A 170 -21.12 6.41 -7.51
CA THR A 170 -20.41 5.56 -6.54
C THR A 170 -19.22 4.83 -7.14
N SER A 171 -18.78 5.21 -8.34
CA SER A 171 -17.70 4.50 -9.04
C SER A 171 -17.11 5.32 -10.17
N LEU A 172 -15.89 5.00 -10.58
CA LEU A 172 -15.28 5.47 -11.81
C LEU A 172 -15.38 4.37 -12.87
N HIS A 173 -16.13 4.61 -13.93
CA HIS A 173 -16.18 3.69 -15.06
C HIS A 173 -15.00 3.95 -16.01
N ILE A 174 -14.29 2.91 -16.42
CA ILE A 174 -13.13 2.99 -17.31
C ILE A 174 -13.42 2.15 -18.55
N MET A 175 -13.41 2.76 -19.72
CA MET A 175 -13.58 2.08 -21.01
C MET A 175 -12.22 1.68 -21.60
N ASN A 176 -12.19 0.51 -22.24
CA ASN A 176 -11.01 -0.02 -22.93
C ASN A 176 -9.78 -0.04 -21.99
N VAL A 177 -9.90 -0.80 -20.91
CA VAL A 177 -8.87 -0.91 -19.88
C VAL A 177 -7.59 -1.49 -20.46
N THR A 178 -6.46 -0.86 -20.12
CA THR A 178 -5.10 -1.24 -20.52
C THR A 178 -4.25 -1.50 -19.29
N ARG A 179 -3.09 -2.16 -19.45
CA ARG A 179 -2.16 -2.41 -18.34
C ARG A 179 -1.70 -1.12 -17.64
N ASN A 180 -1.66 0.00 -18.36
CA ASN A 180 -1.26 1.30 -17.81
C ASN A 180 -2.32 1.96 -16.93
N ASP A 181 -3.54 1.42 -16.91
CA ASP A 181 -4.59 1.88 -16.00
C ASP A 181 -4.37 1.38 -14.56
N SER A 182 -3.36 0.52 -14.31
CA SER A 182 -2.96 0.13 -12.96
C SER A 182 -2.33 1.30 -12.21
N GLY A 183 -2.62 1.42 -10.92
CA GLY A 183 -1.99 2.43 -10.07
C GLY A 183 -2.87 2.87 -8.92
N ILE A 184 -2.51 4.02 -8.33
CA ILE A 184 -3.24 4.59 -7.20
C ILE A 184 -4.27 5.60 -7.70
N TYR A 185 -5.52 5.32 -7.36
CA TYR A 185 -6.68 6.16 -7.62
C TYR A 185 -7.07 6.84 -6.32
N LEU A 186 -7.25 8.16 -6.35
CA LEU A 186 -7.77 8.90 -5.22
C LEU A 186 -9.25 9.20 -5.47
N CYS A 187 -10.10 8.62 -4.64
CA CYS A 187 -11.49 8.98 -4.57
C CYS A 187 -11.69 9.99 -3.43
N ARG A 188 -12.15 11.19 -3.78
CA ARG A 188 -12.45 12.25 -2.84
C ARG A 188 -13.95 12.40 -2.68
N ALA A 189 -14.45 12.12 -1.48
CA ALA A 189 -15.83 12.30 -1.11
C ALA A 189 -16.07 13.70 -0.55
N TYR A 190 -17.15 14.34 -1.00
CA TYR A 190 -17.60 15.66 -0.59
C TYR A 190 -18.99 15.57 0.02
N GLN A 191 -19.19 16.22 1.16
CA GLN A 191 -20.48 16.31 1.81
C GLN A 191 -20.70 17.73 2.32
N VAL A 192 -21.67 18.41 1.73
CA VAL A 192 -22.00 19.80 2.05
C VAL A 192 -23.34 19.84 2.79
N THR A 193 -23.35 20.50 3.95
CA THR A 193 -24.53 20.82 4.73
C THR A 193 -24.72 22.34 4.79
N ALA A 194 -25.75 22.81 5.49
CA ALA A 194 -25.95 24.25 5.68
C ALA A 194 -24.85 24.89 6.53
N ARG A 195 -24.13 24.11 7.34
CA ARG A 195 -23.13 24.60 8.30
C ARG A 195 -21.72 24.17 8.00
N THR A 196 -21.54 22.99 7.41
CA THR A 196 -20.23 22.38 7.25
C THR A 196 -20.04 21.89 5.82
N SER A 197 -18.79 21.90 5.38
CA SER A 197 -18.35 21.25 4.15
C SER A 197 -17.25 20.27 4.53
N THR A 198 -17.55 18.99 4.42
CA THR A 198 -16.64 17.90 4.79
C THR A 198 -16.07 17.27 3.54
N VAL A 199 -14.76 16.98 3.58
CA VAL A 199 -14.02 16.30 2.52
C VAL A 199 -13.28 15.12 3.13
N LEU A 200 -13.36 13.96 2.49
CA LEU A 200 -12.65 12.76 2.92
C LEU A 200 -12.05 12.04 1.70
N ASP A 201 -10.80 11.60 1.84
CA ASP A 201 -10.02 10.98 0.78
C ASP A 201 -9.87 9.46 1.03
N LEU A 202 -10.07 8.66 -0.02
CA LEU A 202 -9.77 7.22 -0.06
C LEU A 202 -8.77 6.94 -1.18
N LEU A 203 -7.64 6.34 -0.82
CA LEU A 203 -6.67 5.81 -1.78
C LEU A 203 -7.04 4.37 -2.13
N ILE A 204 -7.19 4.11 -3.42
CA ILE A 204 -7.56 2.81 -3.99
C ILE A 204 -6.41 2.33 -4.86
N ASN A 205 -5.82 1.20 -4.52
CA ASN A 205 -4.84 0.52 -5.33
C ASN A 205 -5.56 -0.36 -6.36
N VAL A 206 -5.46 0.01 -7.63
CA VAL A 206 -6.09 -0.69 -8.74
C VAL A 206 -5.05 -1.54 -9.46
N SER A 207 -5.20 -2.86 -9.40
CA SER A 207 -4.45 -3.80 -10.24
C SER A 207 -5.23 -4.07 -11.54
N VAL A 208 -4.51 -4.16 -12.65
CA VAL A 208 -5.13 -4.52 -13.94
C VAL A 208 -4.77 -5.97 -14.22
N HIS A 209 -5.77 -6.85 -14.17
CA HIS A 209 -5.60 -8.28 -14.41
C HIS A 209 -5.64 -8.60 -15.91
N TYR A 210 -4.74 -9.47 -16.35
CA TYR A 210 -4.67 -10.00 -17.70
C TYR A 210 -4.13 -11.43 -17.73
N LYS A 211 -4.59 -12.21 -18.71
CA LYS A 211 -4.05 -13.55 -18.97
C LYS A 211 -2.56 -13.49 -19.35
N PRO A 212 -1.80 -14.58 -19.17
CA PRO A 212 -0.38 -14.58 -19.49
C PRO A 212 -0.10 -14.26 -20.96
N THR A 213 1.00 -13.55 -21.22
CA THR A 213 1.56 -13.28 -22.55
C THR A 213 3.07 -13.54 -22.55
N TRP A 214 3.61 -14.09 -23.63
CA TRP A 214 5.06 -14.37 -23.73
C TRP A 214 5.88 -13.08 -23.64
N LYS A 215 6.90 -13.07 -22.75
CA LYS A 215 7.85 -11.96 -22.64
C LYS A 215 9.10 -12.24 -23.47
N HIS A 216 9.77 -13.35 -23.15
CA HIS A 216 10.95 -13.85 -23.86
C HIS A 216 10.79 -15.34 -24.15
N TRP A 217 11.28 -15.75 -25.31
CA TRP A 217 11.31 -17.16 -25.68
C TRP A 217 12.45 -17.39 -26.67
N GLN A 218 13.36 -18.28 -26.31
CA GLN A 218 14.48 -18.69 -27.14
C GLN A 218 14.61 -20.20 -27.09
N ASP A 219 15.27 -20.76 -28.10
CA ASP A 219 15.70 -22.14 -28.06
C ASP A 219 16.80 -22.32 -27.01
N TRP A 220 16.95 -23.55 -26.53
CA TRP A 220 17.87 -23.89 -25.46
C TRP A 220 18.98 -24.76 -25.99
N TYR A 221 20.14 -24.69 -25.35
CA TYR A 221 21.30 -25.50 -25.68
C TYR A 221 21.76 -26.26 -24.44
N GLY A 222 22.30 -27.44 -24.64
CA GLY A 222 22.88 -28.27 -23.59
C GLY A 222 23.98 -29.16 -24.15
N TYR A 223 24.95 -29.56 -23.32
CA TYR A 223 26.00 -30.48 -23.74
C TYR A 223 26.03 -31.73 -22.86
N MET A 224 26.53 -32.83 -23.41
CA MET A 224 26.61 -34.12 -22.73
C MET A 224 27.40 -34.04 -21.40
N GLY A 225 26.79 -34.53 -20.32
CA GLY A 225 27.33 -34.46 -18.95
C GLY A 225 27.08 -33.13 -18.23
N GLY A 226 26.51 -32.13 -18.90
CA GLY A 226 26.15 -30.83 -18.32
C GLY A 226 24.71 -30.75 -17.79
N THR A 227 24.33 -29.54 -17.34
CA THR A 227 22.96 -29.20 -16.92
C THR A 227 22.44 -28.04 -17.76
N ALA A 228 21.33 -28.25 -18.47
CA ALA A 228 20.65 -27.24 -19.27
C ALA A 228 19.51 -26.57 -18.47
N ASN A 229 19.37 -25.24 -18.61
CA ASN A 229 18.34 -24.45 -17.92
C ASN A 229 17.32 -23.91 -18.92
N LEU A 230 16.18 -24.57 -19.05
CA LEU A 230 15.11 -24.17 -19.95
C LEU A 230 14.24 -23.12 -19.26
N THR A 231 14.31 -21.88 -19.72
CA THR A 231 13.60 -20.74 -19.13
C THR A 231 12.31 -20.42 -19.89
N CYS A 232 11.22 -20.26 -19.14
CA CYS A 232 9.91 -19.86 -19.62
C CYS A 232 9.46 -18.60 -18.86
N GLU A 233 9.34 -17.47 -19.56
CA GLU A 233 8.99 -16.18 -18.95
C GLU A 233 7.78 -15.54 -19.65
N VAL A 234 6.83 -15.11 -18.83
CA VAL A 234 5.58 -14.48 -19.27
C VAL A 234 5.38 -13.14 -18.58
N GLU A 235 4.43 -12.36 -19.04
CA GLU A 235 3.82 -11.28 -18.28
C GLU A 235 2.41 -11.71 -17.93
N ALA A 236 2.05 -11.68 -16.65
CA ALA A 236 0.69 -11.99 -16.19
C ALA A 236 0.37 -11.25 -14.88
N GLU A 237 -0.90 -10.90 -14.71
CA GLU A 237 -1.46 -10.41 -13.46
C GLU A 237 -2.87 -11.00 -13.29
N PRO A 238 -3.16 -11.80 -12.26
CA PRO A 238 -2.25 -12.31 -11.22
C PRO A 238 -1.09 -13.15 -11.78
N PRO A 239 -0.01 -13.36 -10.99
CA PRO A 239 1.14 -14.15 -11.41
C PRO A 239 0.75 -15.52 -11.96
N ALA A 240 1.43 -15.95 -13.03
CA ALA A 240 1.15 -17.22 -13.69
C ALA A 240 1.72 -18.43 -12.93
N GLU A 241 1.00 -19.54 -13.00
CA GLU A 241 1.47 -20.88 -12.67
C GLU A 241 2.02 -21.57 -13.92
N PHE A 242 2.89 -22.57 -13.74
CA PHE A 242 3.64 -23.21 -14.82
C PHE A 242 3.59 -24.74 -14.78
N ALA A 243 3.67 -25.36 -15.96
CA ALA A 243 3.85 -26.80 -16.12
C ALA A 243 4.71 -27.08 -17.36
N TRP A 244 5.56 -28.10 -17.25
CA TRP A 244 6.48 -28.51 -18.30
C TRP A 244 6.13 -29.90 -18.82
N LYS A 245 6.38 -30.11 -20.11
CA LYS A 245 6.33 -31.42 -20.76
C LYS A 245 7.52 -31.60 -21.67
N GLN A 246 7.99 -32.83 -21.78
CA GLN A 246 8.94 -33.26 -22.81
C GLN A 246 8.24 -34.30 -23.67
N ASN A 247 8.25 -34.14 -25.00
CA ASN A 247 7.62 -35.10 -25.93
C ASN A 247 6.17 -35.49 -25.53
N ASN A 248 5.37 -34.50 -25.11
CA ASN A 248 3.98 -34.63 -24.59
C ASN A 248 3.79 -35.37 -23.26
N GLN A 249 4.86 -35.76 -22.57
CA GLN A 249 4.81 -36.41 -21.25
C GLN A 249 5.20 -35.44 -20.12
N SER A 250 4.63 -35.62 -18.93
CA SER A 250 5.02 -34.84 -17.74
C SER A 250 6.41 -35.22 -17.26
N ILE A 251 7.16 -34.23 -16.79
CA ILE A 251 8.54 -34.42 -16.32
C ILE A 251 8.52 -34.62 -14.81
N GLU A 252 8.89 -35.82 -14.34
CA GLU A 252 8.87 -36.17 -12.90
C GLU A 252 10.24 -36.02 -12.22
N ALA A 253 11.35 -36.18 -12.97
CA ALA A 253 12.71 -36.26 -12.43
C ALA A 253 13.59 -35.01 -12.68
N ALA A 254 12.97 -33.84 -12.89
CA ALA A 254 13.69 -32.59 -13.13
C ALA A 254 13.46 -31.59 -12.00
N ARG A 255 14.45 -30.70 -11.78
CA ARG A 255 14.31 -29.61 -10.83
C ARG A 255 13.62 -28.43 -11.51
N ILE A 256 12.47 -28.03 -10.99
CA ILE A 256 11.72 -26.86 -11.46
C ILE A 256 11.84 -25.75 -10.44
N ILE A 257 12.30 -24.58 -10.89
CA ILE A 257 12.41 -23.37 -10.08
C ILE A 257 11.35 -22.38 -10.59
N ASN A 258 10.34 -22.11 -9.76
CA ASN A 258 9.25 -21.19 -10.09
C ASN A 258 9.43 -19.88 -9.33
N GLU A 259 9.37 -18.79 -10.09
CA GLU A 259 9.35 -17.40 -9.63
C GLU A 259 8.07 -16.73 -10.19
N PRO A 260 7.65 -15.57 -9.64
CA PRO A 260 6.53 -14.84 -10.22
C PRO A 260 6.73 -14.59 -11.72
N ASN A 261 5.84 -15.13 -12.54
CA ASN A 261 5.87 -15.00 -14.01
C ASN A 261 7.09 -15.61 -14.71
N ARG A 262 7.89 -16.44 -14.04
CA ARG A 262 9.05 -17.13 -14.62
C ARG A 262 9.19 -18.55 -14.07
N SER A 263 9.48 -19.51 -14.95
CA SER A 263 9.78 -20.90 -14.56
C SER A 263 11.05 -21.36 -15.26
N VAL A 264 11.93 -22.03 -14.53
CA VAL A 264 13.16 -22.64 -15.05
C VAL A 264 13.11 -24.14 -14.80
N LEU A 265 13.17 -24.91 -15.87
CA LEU A 265 13.33 -26.36 -15.85
C LEU A 265 14.82 -26.70 -16.00
N GLN A 266 15.43 -27.27 -14.95
CA GLN A 266 16.81 -27.73 -14.99
C GLN A 266 16.85 -29.22 -15.36
N VAL A 267 17.58 -29.54 -16.43
CA VAL A 267 17.68 -30.90 -16.97
C VAL A 267 19.15 -31.30 -17.06
N ASN A 268 19.50 -32.45 -16.47
CA ASN A 268 20.84 -33.03 -16.62
C ASN A 268 20.91 -33.79 -17.94
N VAL A 269 21.92 -33.50 -18.76
CA VAL A 269 22.08 -34.10 -20.08
C VAL A 269 22.93 -35.37 -19.95
N THR A 270 22.31 -36.47 -19.54
CA THR A 270 23.00 -37.76 -19.32
C THR A 270 23.07 -38.63 -20.58
N ASP A 271 22.15 -38.42 -21.52
CA ASP A 271 22.02 -39.18 -22.76
C ASP A 271 21.30 -38.34 -23.83
N GLU A 272 21.42 -38.75 -25.09
CA GLU A 272 20.89 -38.01 -26.24
C GLU A 272 19.36 -37.85 -26.24
N SER A 273 18.61 -38.69 -25.50
CA SER A 273 17.14 -38.59 -25.45
C SER A 273 16.63 -37.37 -24.68
N VAL A 274 17.52 -36.70 -23.95
CA VAL A 274 17.25 -35.42 -23.28
C VAL A 274 17.02 -34.30 -24.30
N PHE A 275 17.67 -34.35 -25.46
CA PHE A 275 17.47 -33.37 -26.52
C PHE A 275 16.10 -33.50 -27.19
N GLY A 276 15.62 -32.40 -27.79
CA GLY A 276 14.35 -32.37 -28.52
C GLY A 276 13.32 -31.41 -27.91
N THR A 277 12.04 -31.70 -28.12
CA THR A 277 10.98 -30.71 -27.89
C THR A 277 10.47 -30.69 -26.45
N TYR A 278 10.48 -29.49 -25.87
CA TYR A 278 9.88 -29.18 -24.57
C TYR A 278 8.72 -28.20 -24.74
N GLU A 279 7.63 -28.42 -24.01
CA GLU A 279 6.47 -27.51 -23.96
C GLU A 279 6.39 -26.88 -22.56
N CYS A 280 6.34 -25.55 -22.50
CA CYS A 280 5.97 -24.81 -21.30
C CYS A 280 4.51 -24.35 -21.43
N LYS A 281 3.72 -24.61 -20.40
CA LYS A 281 2.37 -24.08 -20.24
C LYS A 281 2.36 -23.10 -19.06
N ALA A 282 1.82 -21.91 -19.28
CA ALA A 282 1.60 -20.89 -18.25
C ALA A 282 0.11 -20.54 -18.15
N TRP A 283 -0.43 -20.36 -16.94
CA TRP A 283 -1.84 -19.98 -16.74
C TRP A 283 -2.08 -19.14 -15.49
N ASN A 284 -3.16 -18.36 -15.52
CA ASN A 284 -3.79 -17.79 -14.32
C ASN A 284 -5.32 -17.96 -14.43
N ASN A 285 -6.08 -17.34 -13.52
CA ASN A 285 -7.55 -17.41 -13.51
C ASN A 285 -8.23 -16.77 -14.74
N LEU A 286 -7.50 -16.03 -15.58
CA LEU A 286 -8.01 -15.39 -16.80
C LEU A 286 -7.70 -16.18 -18.08
N GLY A 287 -6.83 -17.19 -18.03
CA GLY A 287 -6.55 -18.05 -19.16
C GLY A 287 -5.17 -18.70 -19.14
N SER A 288 -4.87 -19.44 -20.20
CA SER A 288 -3.60 -20.17 -20.34
C SER A 288 -2.99 -20.00 -21.73
N ILE A 289 -1.68 -20.04 -21.79
CA ILE A 289 -0.88 -20.11 -23.02
C ILE A 289 0.09 -21.29 -22.94
N LYS A 290 0.49 -21.80 -24.10
CA LYS A 290 1.51 -22.85 -24.21
C LYS A 290 2.38 -22.59 -25.41
N LYS A 291 3.66 -22.93 -25.30
CA LYS A 291 4.63 -22.80 -26.39
C LYS A 291 5.66 -23.92 -26.26
N SER A 292 6.08 -24.43 -27.41
CA SER A 292 7.12 -25.44 -27.51
C SER A 292 8.41 -24.83 -28.03
N GLY A 293 9.53 -25.35 -27.56
CA GLY A 293 10.88 -24.97 -27.95
C GLY A 293 11.76 -26.21 -28.00
N GLU A 294 12.92 -26.09 -28.63
CA GLU A 294 13.84 -27.21 -28.80
C GLU A 294 15.07 -27.03 -27.89
N LEU A 295 15.47 -28.13 -27.26
CA LEU A 295 16.77 -28.26 -26.61
C LEU A 295 17.73 -28.92 -27.61
N PHE A 296 18.70 -28.15 -28.09
CA PHE A 296 19.72 -28.60 -29.01
C PHE A 296 20.99 -29.03 -28.29
N GLU A 297 21.75 -29.93 -28.93
CA GLU A 297 23.12 -30.19 -28.53
C GLU A 297 23.98 -28.96 -28.84
N GLY A 298 24.62 -28.43 -27.81
CA GLY A 298 25.54 -27.30 -27.87
C GLY A 298 26.95 -27.71 -27.49
N VAL A 299 27.89 -26.76 -27.62
CA VAL A 299 29.29 -26.98 -27.29
C VAL A 299 29.51 -26.61 -25.82
N LYS A 300 30.27 -27.45 -25.10
CA LYS A 300 30.67 -27.14 -23.72
C LYS A 300 31.61 -25.93 -23.73
N PRO A 301 31.32 -24.84 -22.99
CA PRO A 301 32.22 -23.71 -22.91
C PRO A 301 33.55 -24.08 -22.27
N GLU A 302 34.63 -23.44 -22.70
CA GLU A 302 35.95 -23.64 -22.10
C GLU A 302 36.05 -22.90 -20.76
N PRO A 303 36.67 -23.49 -19.72
CA PRO A 303 36.85 -22.83 -18.44
C PRO A 303 37.76 -21.60 -18.55
N PRO A 304 37.65 -20.62 -17.64
CA PRO A 304 38.62 -19.53 -17.57
C PRO A 304 40.04 -20.06 -17.38
N SER A 305 41.02 -19.48 -18.08
CA SER A 305 42.40 -19.94 -18.02
C SER A 305 43.12 -19.49 -16.76
N SER A 306 42.73 -18.34 -16.20
CA SER A 306 43.23 -17.91 -14.90
C SER A 306 42.27 -16.97 -14.18
N ILE A 307 42.36 -17.02 -12.85
CA ILE A 307 41.63 -16.15 -11.94
C ILE A 307 42.61 -15.54 -10.94
N SER A 308 42.48 -14.24 -10.68
CA SER A 308 43.22 -13.55 -9.61
C SER A 308 42.37 -12.51 -8.89
N ILE A 309 42.72 -12.24 -7.64
CA ILE A 309 42.08 -11.19 -6.85
C ILE A 309 42.78 -9.88 -7.16
N ASP A 310 42.02 -8.90 -7.64
CA ASP A 310 42.53 -7.54 -7.88
C ASP A 310 42.55 -6.73 -6.59
N SER A 311 41.42 -6.71 -5.87
CA SER A 311 41.33 -6.02 -4.59
C SER A 311 40.28 -6.65 -3.67
N THR A 312 40.49 -6.51 -2.37
CA THR A 312 39.53 -6.96 -1.35
C THR A 312 39.34 -5.86 -0.32
N THR A 313 38.07 -5.55 -0.03
CA THR A 313 37.66 -4.53 0.94
C THR A 313 36.63 -5.10 1.93
N LYS A 314 36.01 -4.23 2.74
CA LYS A 314 34.91 -4.62 3.63
C LYS A 314 33.68 -4.96 2.79
N GLY A 315 33.48 -6.25 2.54
CA GLY A 315 32.28 -6.77 1.89
C GLY A 315 32.25 -6.65 0.37
N VAL A 316 33.36 -6.26 -0.26
CA VAL A 316 33.52 -6.28 -1.72
C VAL A 316 34.83 -6.93 -2.11
N VAL A 317 34.78 -7.86 -3.05
CA VAL A 317 35.93 -8.51 -3.69
C VAL A 317 35.88 -8.22 -5.18
N LYS A 318 37.00 -7.75 -5.75
CA LYS A 318 37.17 -7.59 -7.19
C LYS A 318 38.04 -8.69 -7.74
N LEU A 319 37.55 -9.36 -8.77
CA LEU A 319 38.23 -10.45 -9.45
C LEU A 319 38.64 -10.01 -10.87
N VAL A 320 39.80 -10.50 -11.28
CA VAL A 320 40.26 -10.50 -12.66
C VAL A 320 40.19 -11.94 -13.15
N VAL A 321 39.42 -12.14 -14.21
CA VAL A 321 39.23 -13.44 -14.86
C VAL A 321 39.75 -13.31 -16.28
N LYS A 322 40.54 -14.29 -16.73
CA LYS A 322 41.15 -14.30 -18.06
C LYS A 322 40.81 -15.59 -18.79
N TRP A 323 40.76 -15.47 -20.12
CA TRP A 323 40.57 -16.56 -21.06
C TRP A 323 41.70 -16.52 -22.08
N ASP A 324 42.15 -17.70 -22.51
CA ASP A 324 43.25 -17.80 -23.48
C ASP A 324 42.78 -17.47 -24.91
N ASN A 325 41.50 -17.65 -25.20
CA ASN A 325 40.86 -17.32 -26.46
C ASN A 325 39.59 -16.49 -26.22
N ASP A 326 39.23 -15.65 -27.20
CA ASP A 326 37.89 -15.07 -27.27
C ASP A 326 36.92 -16.20 -27.66
N ASP A 327 36.37 -16.87 -26.64
CA ASP A 327 35.30 -17.84 -26.83
C ASP A 327 34.06 -17.09 -27.31
N LYS A 328 33.70 -17.29 -28.58
CA LYS A 328 32.55 -16.63 -29.22
C LYS A 328 31.22 -17.05 -28.60
N GLU A 329 31.21 -18.13 -27.84
CA GLU A 329 30.01 -18.70 -27.22
C GLU A 329 29.90 -18.32 -25.73
N ARG A 330 30.84 -17.51 -25.23
CA ARG A 330 30.81 -16.96 -23.87
C ARG A 330 29.79 -15.83 -23.79
N LEU A 331 28.73 -16.07 -23.03
CA LEU A 331 27.75 -15.06 -22.62
C LEU A 331 28.19 -14.30 -21.37
N GLY A 332 29.04 -14.91 -20.55
CA GLY A 332 29.45 -14.31 -19.29
C GLY A 332 30.26 -15.24 -18.39
N THR A 333 30.21 -14.96 -17.08
CA THR A 333 30.90 -15.75 -16.07
C THR A 333 30.03 -15.97 -14.84
N ARG A 334 30.05 -17.18 -14.30
CA ARG A 334 29.50 -17.49 -12.99
C ARG A 334 30.62 -17.53 -11.96
N VAL A 335 30.43 -16.79 -10.87
CA VAL A 335 31.30 -16.86 -9.70
C VAL A 335 30.53 -17.51 -8.56
N GLU A 336 30.98 -18.68 -8.12
CA GLU A 336 30.48 -19.32 -6.90
C GLU A 336 31.39 -19.00 -5.73
N TYR A 337 30.79 -18.78 -4.56
CA TYR A 337 31.51 -18.47 -3.34
C TYR A 337 30.83 -19.03 -2.10
N GLN A 338 31.64 -19.40 -1.11
CA GLN A 338 31.18 -19.93 0.15
C GLN A 338 32.06 -19.46 1.30
N GLU A 339 31.43 -19.01 2.39
CA GLU A 339 32.14 -18.69 3.63
C GLU A 339 32.64 -19.99 4.26
N SER A 340 33.95 -20.12 4.45
CA SER A 340 34.53 -21.26 5.15
C SER A 340 35.92 -20.96 5.70
N ASN A 341 36.23 -21.58 6.84
CA ASN A 341 37.57 -21.60 7.43
C ASN A 341 38.26 -22.97 7.26
N GLN A 342 37.61 -23.92 6.56
CA GLN A 342 38.09 -25.29 6.34
C GLN A 342 37.98 -25.64 4.86
N LEU A 343 39.01 -26.30 4.32
CA LEU A 343 39.10 -26.72 2.92
C LEU A 343 39.27 -28.25 2.85
N PRO A 344 38.74 -28.91 1.81
CA PRO A 344 37.92 -28.35 0.72
C PRO A 344 36.50 -27.99 1.18
N VAL A 345 35.86 -27.05 0.49
CA VAL A 345 34.47 -26.63 0.75
C VAL A 345 33.45 -27.50 0.00
N SER A 346 32.25 -27.62 0.57
CA SER A 346 31.12 -28.28 -0.10
C SER A 346 30.26 -27.29 -0.86
N TRP A 347 30.30 -27.39 -2.19
CA TRP A 347 29.63 -26.46 -3.10
C TRP A 347 28.12 -26.67 -3.28
N GLU A 348 27.54 -27.69 -2.65
CA GLU A 348 26.12 -28.05 -2.83
C GLU A 348 25.14 -26.90 -2.51
N ASN A 349 25.55 -26.00 -1.59
CA ASN A 349 24.77 -24.83 -1.17
C ASN A 349 25.58 -23.52 -1.29
N ALA A 350 26.52 -23.46 -2.23
CA ALA A 350 27.29 -22.25 -2.45
C ALA A 350 26.40 -21.12 -2.98
N SER A 351 26.75 -19.88 -2.61
CA SER A 351 26.15 -18.69 -3.20
C SER A 351 26.80 -18.42 -4.56
N PHE A 352 26.07 -17.84 -5.50
CA PHE A 352 26.61 -17.53 -6.82
C PHE A 352 26.14 -16.18 -7.34
N VAL A 353 26.91 -15.61 -8.26
CA VAL A 353 26.56 -14.43 -9.06
C VAL A 353 26.92 -14.69 -10.51
N ASP A 354 25.98 -14.41 -11.41
CA ASP A 354 26.22 -14.42 -12.85
C ASP A 354 26.50 -13.00 -13.36
N PHE A 355 27.60 -12.85 -14.07
CA PHE A 355 27.99 -11.63 -14.77
C PHE A 355 27.78 -11.87 -16.27
N ILE A 356 26.62 -11.46 -16.78
CA ILE A 356 26.24 -11.60 -18.20
C ILE A 356 26.60 -10.31 -18.94
N ASP A 357 27.09 -10.42 -20.19
CA ASP A 357 27.44 -9.30 -21.06
C ASP A 357 28.46 -8.31 -20.44
N ASN A 358 29.33 -8.80 -19.55
CA ASN A 358 30.30 -7.98 -18.82
C ASN A 358 31.68 -8.65 -18.81
N ASP A 359 32.68 -7.99 -19.38
CA ASP A 359 34.08 -8.44 -19.41
C ASP A 359 34.92 -7.99 -18.20
N GLY A 360 34.28 -7.32 -17.23
CA GLY A 360 34.88 -6.93 -15.95
C GLY A 360 34.95 -5.41 -15.74
N PRO A 361 35.26 -4.97 -14.51
CA PRO A 361 35.69 -5.78 -13.37
C PRO A 361 34.57 -6.60 -12.72
N TYR A 362 34.88 -7.82 -12.29
CA TYR A 362 33.93 -8.73 -11.65
C TYR A 362 33.89 -8.45 -10.15
N GLU A 363 32.83 -7.79 -9.68
CA GLU A 363 32.71 -7.33 -8.29
C GLU A 363 31.68 -8.16 -7.51
N LEU A 364 32.15 -9.01 -6.59
CA LEU A 364 31.29 -9.64 -5.58
C LEU A 364 31.04 -8.65 -4.45
N LYS A 365 29.77 -8.37 -4.16
CA LYS A 365 29.34 -7.37 -3.17
C LYS A 365 28.58 -8.04 -2.02
N PHE A 366 28.42 -7.30 -0.93
CA PHE A 366 27.66 -7.70 0.26
C PHE A 366 28.22 -8.90 1.01
N LEU A 367 29.52 -9.16 0.87
CA LEU A 367 30.21 -10.16 1.68
C LEU A 367 30.32 -9.70 3.14
N GLN A 368 30.36 -10.64 4.08
CA GLN A 368 30.59 -10.34 5.49
C GLN A 368 32.04 -9.90 5.70
N ALA A 369 32.26 -8.95 6.60
CA ALA A 369 33.59 -8.44 6.92
C ALA A 369 34.35 -9.39 7.85
N ASN A 370 35.68 -9.42 7.72
CA ASN A 370 36.57 -10.29 8.53
C ASN A 370 36.21 -11.79 8.43
N LYS A 371 35.89 -12.25 7.22
CA LYS A 371 35.52 -13.64 6.94
C LYS A 371 36.36 -14.22 5.81
N ASN A 372 36.58 -15.52 5.86
CA ASN A 372 37.26 -16.27 4.81
C ASN A 372 36.24 -16.85 3.83
N TYR A 373 36.55 -16.75 2.55
CA TYR A 373 35.74 -17.25 1.45
C TYR A 373 36.58 -18.14 0.55
N ALA A 374 35.98 -19.23 0.10
CA ALA A 374 36.46 -19.99 -1.05
C ALA A 374 35.60 -19.60 -2.27
N LEU A 375 36.24 -19.49 -3.44
CA LEU A 375 35.60 -19.09 -4.69
C LEU A 375 36.07 -19.98 -5.82
N ARG A 376 35.19 -20.19 -6.80
CA ARG A 376 35.51 -20.84 -8.08
C ARG A 376 34.70 -20.17 -9.19
N VAL A 377 35.24 -20.19 -10.40
CA VAL A 377 34.63 -19.49 -11.53
C VAL A 377 34.46 -20.43 -12.70
N ALA A 378 33.35 -20.27 -13.43
CA ALA A 378 33.08 -21.00 -14.67
C ALA A 378 32.63 -20.00 -15.74
N THR A 379 32.96 -20.31 -16.99
CA THR A 379 32.43 -19.63 -18.16
C THR A 379 30.96 -19.99 -18.31
N LEU A 380 30.12 -18.99 -18.55
CA LEU A 380 28.70 -19.17 -18.86
C LEU A 380 28.53 -19.02 -20.37
N GLY A 381 28.03 -20.06 -21.03
CA GLY A 381 27.64 -20.04 -22.44
C GLY A 381 26.19 -20.45 -22.64
N ASP A 382 25.73 -20.45 -23.90
CA ASP A 382 24.35 -20.83 -24.26
C ASP A 382 24.01 -22.28 -23.85
N ALA A 383 25.01 -23.18 -23.93
CA ALA A 383 24.84 -24.60 -23.62
C ALA A 383 24.96 -24.94 -22.12
N GLY A 384 25.30 -23.97 -21.27
CA GLY A 384 25.49 -24.16 -19.83
C GLY A 384 26.84 -23.63 -19.33
N LEU A 385 27.28 -24.16 -18.19
CA LEU A 385 28.54 -23.78 -17.56
C LEU A 385 29.69 -24.65 -18.07
N SER A 386 30.90 -24.08 -18.15
CA SER A 386 32.14 -24.84 -18.26
C SER A 386 32.41 -25.65 -16.98
N ASP A 387 33.52 -26.39 -16.96
CA ASP A 387 34.11 -26.80 -15.68
C ASP A 387 34.49 -25.56 -14.86
N PHE A 388 34.47 -25.71 -13.55
CA PHE A 388 34.95 -24.65 -12.66
C PHE A 388 36.48 -24.64 -12.60
N THR A 389 37.07 -23.45 -12.44
CA THR A 389 38.49 -23.31 -12.08
C THR A 389 38.79 -23.99 -10.75
N GLU A 390 40.07 -24.19 -10.46
CA GLU A 390 40.51 -24.50 -9.09
C GLU A 390 40.01 -23.43 -8.10
N GLU A 391 39.75 -23.87 -6.87
CA GLU A 391 39.25 -22.98 -5.84
C GLU A 391 40.34 -21.99 -5.38
N ILE A 392 39.97 -20.72 -5.26
CA ILE A 392 40.80 -19.68 -4.65
C ILE A 392 40.22 -19.24 -3.31
N THR A 393 41.09 -18.94 -2.36
CA THR A 393 40.68 -18.51 -1.02
C THR A 393 41.06 -17.07 -0.75
N LEU A 394 40.18 -16.33 -0.08
CA LEU A 394 40.44 -14.95 0.33
C LEU A 394 39.85 -14.64 1.69
N ALA A 395 40.33 -13.54 2.28
CA ALA A 395 39.80 -12.98 3.51
C ALA A 395 39.30 -11.54 3.27
N THR A 396 38.07 -11.23 3.65
CA THR A 396 37.57 -9.85 3.62
C THR A 396 38.21 -9.03 4.74
N SER A 397 38.53 -7.77 4.48
CA SER A 397 39.19 -6.93 5.48
C SER A 397 38.27 -6.66 6.67
N ALA A 398 38.88 -6.52 7.86
CA ALA A 398 38.15 -6.08 9.03
C ALA A 398 37.52 -4.72 8.73
N GLY A 399 36.20 -4.63 8.92
CA GLY A 399 35.55 -3.33 8.84
C GLY A 399 36.18 -2.42 9.87
N ILE A 400 36.54 -1.20 9.47
CA ILE A 400 36.91 -0.16 10.44
C ILE A 400 35.77 -0.13 11.46
N LEU A 401 36.05 -0.53 12.70
CA LEU A 401 35.24 -0.16 13.84
C LEU A 401 35.32 1.35 13.84
N LEU A 402 34.29 2.02 13.33
CA LEU A 402 34.11 3.43 13.61
C LEU A 402 34.04 3.51 15.13
N SER A 403 35.16 3.85 15.74
CA SER A 403 35.19 4.19 17.15
C SER A 403 34.11 5.23 17.37
N CYS A 404 33.41 5.15 18.50
CA CYS A 404 32.29 6.02 18.83
C CYS A 404 32.65 7.53 18.78
N SER A 405 33.94 7.88 18.65
CA SER A 405 34.46 9.23 18.41
C SER A 405 34.38 9.72 16.96
N GLN A 406 34.16 8.87 15.95
CA GLN A 406 34.00 9.27 14.54
C GLN A 406 32.54 9.33 14.06
N MET A 407 31.58 8.90 14.89
CA MET A 407 30.14 9.15 14.69
C MET A 407 29.70 10.56 15.11
N ILE A 408 30.58 11.34 15.76
CA ILE A 408 30.21 12.66 16.32
C ILE A 408 30.36 13.80 15.30
N THR A 409 31.05 13.62 14.17
CA THR A 409 31.20 14.70 13.17
C THR A 409 30.05 14.80 12.17
N SER A 410 29.16 13.80 12.09
CA SER A 410 27.97 13.82 11.21
C SER A 410 26.66 14.23 11.92
N VAL A 411 26.66 14.36 13.26
CA VAL A 411 25.50 14.84 14.03
C VAL A 411 25.53 16.37 14.24
N PHE A 412 26.71 17.01 14.16
CA PHE A 412 26.84 18.46 14.32
C PHE A 412 26.47 19.29 13.08
N VAL A 413 26.39 18.69 11.89
CA VAL A 413 25.94 19.37 10.67
C VAL A 413 24.41 19.39 10.55
N VAL A 414 23.71 18.40 11.13
CA VAL A 414 22.24 18.34 11.09
C VAL A 414 21.61 19.28 12.13
N LEU A 415 22.26 19.48 13.29
CA LEU A 415 21.77 20.40 14.33
C LEU A 415 22.04 21.89 14.06
N SER A 416 22.98 22.22 13.17
CA SER A 416 23.25 23.61 12.77
C SER A 416 22.30 24.10 11.67
N ILE A 417 21.67 23.20 10.90
CA ILE A 417 20.65 23.55 9.89
C ILE A 417 19.25 23.68 10.52
N LEU A 418 18.93 22.89 11.56
CA LEU A 418 17.64 22.99 12.24
C LEU A 418 17.46 24.29 13.06
N ASN A 419 18.56 24.92 13.50
CA ASN A 419 18.50 26.16 14.29
C ASN A 419 18.41 27.44 13.44
N TYR A 420 18.57 27.34 12.11
CA TYR A 420 18.39 28.49 11.20
C TYR A 420 16.97 28.53 10.59
N LEU A 421 16.29 27.38 10.48
CA LEU A 421 14.92 27.29 9.94
C LEU A 421 13.82 27.55 10.98
N LEU A 422 14.15 27.69 12.27
CA LEU A 422 13.21 28.05 13.34
C LEU A 422 13.28 29.53 13.75
N ARG A 423 13.93 30.39 12.94
CA ARG A 423 14.09 31.83 13.22
C ARG A 423 13.80 32.76 12.04
N VAL A 424 12.98 32.33 11.08
CA VAL A 424 12.35 33.21 10.06
C VAL A 424 10.84 33.08 10.13
#